data_AF-A0A380U3V4-F1
#
_entry.id   AF-A0A380U3V4-F1
#
_cell.length_a   1.000
_cell.length_b   1.000
_cell.length_c   1.000
_cell.angle_alpha   90.00
_cell.angle_beta   90.00
_cell.angle_gamma   90.00
#
_symmetry.space_group_name_H-M   'P 1'
#
loop_
_entity.id
_entity.type
_entity.pdbx_description
1 polymer ?
#
loop_
_entity_poly.entity_id
_entity_poly.type
_entity_poly.pdbx_seq_one_letter_code
_entity_poly.pdbx_strand_id
1 'polypeptide(L)'
;MFGVNLRYRYPFYAAMVGSGLAAAFIAFFNVNATALGAAGLVGIASIRAGDWGMYSVGMLISFVVAFSVAIVLGLREKAKA
;
A
#
# COMPACT_ATOMS: atom_id res chain seq x y z
N MET A 1 -6.46 4.60 -9.06
CA MET A 1 -7.29 4.14 -7.91
C MET A 1 -8.80 4.25 -8.11
N PHE A 2 -9.34 5.08 -9.00
CA PHE A 2 -10.75 5.51 -8.93
C PHE A 2 -11.75 4.84 -9.91
N GLY A 3 -11.33 3.86 -10.72
CA GLY A 3 -12.23 3.15 -11.64
C GLY A 3 -13.03 2.04 -10.95
N VAL A 4 -12.57 0.80 -11.09
CA VAL A 4 -13.20 -0.40 -10.50
C VAL A 4 -13.24 -0.38 -8.95
N ASN A 5 -12.34 0.35 -8.30
CA ASN A 5 -12.26 0.39 -6.83
C ASN A 5 -13.43 1.16 -6.17
N LEU A 6 -13.96 2.19 -6.83
CA LEU A 6 -15.05 3.03 -6.32
C LEU A 6 -16.43 2.41 -6.53
N ARG A 7 -16.61 1.63 -7.62
CA ARG A 7 -17.90 0.98 -7.92
C ARG A 7 -18.31 -0.01 -6.84
N TYR A 8 -17.33 -0.71 -6.28
CA TYR A 8 -17.54 -1.70 -5.23
C TYR A 8 -17.25 -1.17 -3.81
N ARG A 9 -16.57 -0.01 -3.67
CA ARG A 9 -16.22 0.67 -2.41
C ARG A 9 -15.33 -0.14 -1.43
N TYR A 10 -15.58 -1.43 -1.22
CA TYR A 10 -14.77 -2.31 -0.38
C TYR A 10 -13.29 -2.39 -0.77
N PRO A 11 -12.89 -2.45 -2.05
CA PRO A 11 -11.47 -2.57 -2.38
C PRO A 11 -10.77 -1.20 -2.25
N PHE A 12 -11.53 -0.10 -2.24
CA PHE A 12 -11.01 1.23 -1.93
C PHE A 12 -10.65 1.37 -0.46
N TYR A 13 -11.51 0.92 0.46
CA TYR A 13 -11.18 0.87 1.89
C TYR A 13 -9.99 -0.03 2.17
N ALA A 14 -9.92 -1.20 1.53
CA ALA A 14 -8.77 -2.09 1.65
C ALA A 14 -7.45 -1.42 1.21
N ALA A 15 -7.46 -0.70 0.09
CA ALA A 15 -6.29 0.00 -0.42
C ALA A 15 -5.85 1.17 0.48
N MET A 16 -6.80 1.90 1.09
CA MET A 16 -6.48 2.96 2.06
C MET A 16 -5.82 2.41 3.32
N VAL A 17 -6.34 1.30 3.87
CA VAL A 17 -5.77 0.65 5.06
C VAL A 17 -4.38 0.11 4.79
N GLY A 18 -4.17 -0.57 3.65
CA GLY A 18 -2.85 -1.06 3.25
C GLY A 18 -1.82 0.06 3.07
N SER A 19 -2.23 1.15 2.40
CA SER A 19 -1.36 2.31 2.17
C SER A 19 -0.97 3.02 3.49
N GLY A 20 -1.91 3.16 4.43
CA GLY A 20 -1.66 3.79 5.73
C GLY A 20 -0.72 2.97 6.62
N LEU A 21 -0.90 1.64 6.67
CA LEU A 21 -0.02 0.74 7.42
C LEU A 21 1.40 0.71 6.84
N ALA A 22 1.53 0.69 5.51
CA ALA A 22 2.83 0.76 4.87
C ALA A 22 3.53 2.10 5.11
N ALA A 23 2.80 3.22 5.06
CA ALA A 23 3.35 4.54 5.36
C ALA A 23 3.81 4.63 6.83
N ALA A 24 3.04 4.08 7.78
CA ALA A 24 3.42 4.02 9.18
C ALA A 24 4.67 3.16 9.40
N PHE A 25 4.80 2.02 8.71
CA PHE A 25 5.98 1.17 8.76
C PHE A 25 7.23 1.89 8.23
N ILE A 26 7.13 2.49 7.04
CA ILE A 26 8.23 3.26 6.42
C ILE A 26 8.66 4.43 7.32
N ALA A 27 7.70 5.13 7.94
CA ALA A 27 7.97 6.23 8.87
C ALA A 27 8.63 5.74 10.18
N PHE A 28 8.20 4.60 10.72
CA PHE A 28 8.77 4.03 11.94
C PHE A 28 10.23 3.62 11.76
N PHE A 29 10.58 3.07 10.59
CA PHE A 29 11.94 2.66 10.25
C PHE A 29 12.83 3.80 9.72
N ASN A 30 12.36 5.06 9.77
CA ASN A 30 13.11 6.25 9.37
C ASN A 30 13.67 6.18 7.92
N VAL A 31 12.93 5.53 7.02
CA VAL A 31 13.28 5.44 5.60
C VAL A 31 13.09 6.82 4.99
N ASN A 32 14.19 7.56 4.82
CA ASN A 32 14.15 8.93 4.31
C ASN A 32 14.29 8.93 2.78
N ALA A 33 13.29 9.52 2.11
CA ALA A 33 13.37 9.78 0.67
C ALA A 33 14.31 10.96 0.41
N THR A 34 15.35 10.74 -0.40
CA THR A 34 16.29 11.79 -0.83
C THR A 34 15.67 12.72 -1.88
N ALA A 35 14.62 12.27 -2.58
CA ALA A 35 13.87 13.07 -3.54
C ALA A 35 12.36 12.78 -3.45
N LEU A 36 11.53 13.79 -3.20
CA LEU A 36 10.09 13.69 -3.45
C LEU A 36 9.85 13.78 -4.96
N GLY A 37 9.43 12.69 -5.62
CA GLY A 37 9.08 12.76 -7.03
C GLY A 37 8.62 11.46 -7.65
N ALA A 38 9.27 10.34 -7.33
CA ALA A 38 8.85 9.03 -7.82
C ALA A 38 7.93 8.34 -6.81
N ALA A 39 6.68 8.06 -7.21
CA ALA A 39 5.70 7.35 -6.38
C ALA A 39 5.52 5.90 -6.87
N GLY A 40 5.17 4.99 -5.95
CA GLY A 40 4.97 3.57 -6.26
C GLY A 40 6.28 2.83 -6.54
N LEU A 41 6.28 1.86 -7.45
CA LEU A 41 7.47 1.07 -7.82
C LEU A 41 8.68 1.93 -8.22
N VAL A 42 8.44 3.10 -8.81
CA VAL A 42 9.49 4.04 -9.24
C VAL A 42 10.13 4.76 -8.05
N GLY A 43 9.46 4.78 -6.88
CA GLY A 43 9.93 5.45 -5.67
C GLY A 43 11.22 4.90 -5.08
N ILE A 44 11.66 3.70 -5.49
CA ILE A 44 12.96 3.13 -5.14
C ILE A 44 14.11 4.06 -5.57
N ALA A 45 14.00 4.70 -6.74
CA ALA A 45 15.01 5.63 -7.25
C ALA A 45 15.09 6.94 -6.45
N SER A 46 14.03 7.27 -5.71
CA SER A 46 13.91 8.47 -4.88
C SER A 46 14.47 8.28 -3.46
N ILE A 47 14.92 7.08 -3.10
CA ILE A 47 15.30 6.69 -1.72
C ILE A 47 16.82 6.57 -1.59
N ARG A 48 17.32 6.92 -0.40
CA ARG A 48 18.75 6.92 -0.08
C ARG A 48 19.35 5.53 -0.35
N ALA A 49 20.53 5.50 -0.97
CA ALA A 49 21.26 4.27 -1.27
C ALA A 49 21.67 3.59 0.05
N GLY A 50 20.81 2.69 0.55
CA GLY A 50 20.91 2.04 1.86
C GLY A 50 19.55 1.53 2.35
N ASP A 51 18.48 2.29 2.12
CA ASP A 51 17.14 1.97 2.65
C ASP A 51 16.21 1.29 1.64
N TRP A 52 16.74 0.91 0.46
CA TRP A 52 15.98 0.28 -0.62
C TRP A 52 15.33 -1.05 -0.19
N GLY A 53 15.99 -1.78 0.71
CA GLY A 53 15.47 -3.01 1.31
C GLY A 53 14.23 -2.75 2.16
N MET A 54 14.30 -1.79 3.08
CA MET A 54 13.18 -1.45 3.96
C MET A 54 12.00 -0.84 3.20
N TYR A 55 12.27 -0.06 2.15
CA TYR A 55 11.22 0.45 1.27
C TYR A 55 10.50 -0.67 0.51
N SER A 56 11.26 -1.64 -0.03
CA SER A 56 10.68 -2.80 -0.72
C SER A 56 9.82 -3.64 0.22
N VAL A 57 10.24 -3.78 1.48
CA VAL A 57 9.43 -4.43 2.54
C VAL A 57 8.16 -3.62 2.82
N GLY A 58 8.24 -2.30 2.95
CA GLY A 58 7.06 -1.44 3.11
C GLY A 58 6.07 -1.57 1.95
N MET A 59 6.58 -1.67 0.72
CA MET A 59 5.76 -1.91 -0.47
C MET A 59 5.10 -3.28 -0.46
N LEU A 60 5.84 -4.33 -0.08
CA LEU A 60 5.32 -5.68 0.13
C LEU A 60 4.23 -5.71 1.19
N ILE A 61 4.42 -5.02 2.32
CA ILE A 61 3.42 -4.90 3.39
C ILE A 61 2.16 -4.21 2.85
N SER A 62 2.31 -3.08 2.15
CA SER A 62 1.16 -2.38 1.54
C SER A 62 0.34 -3.31 0.64
N PHE A 63 1.04 -4.07 -0.22
CA PHE A 63 0.43 -4.99 -1.16
C PHE A 63 -0.27 -6.14 -0.44
N VAL A 64 0.41 -6.83 0.49
CA VAL A 64 -0.13 -7.97 1.23
C VAL A 64 -1.31 -7.56 2.10
N VAL A 65 -1.23 -6.41 2.78
CA VAL A 65 -2.32 -5.90 3.62
C VAL A 65 -3.52 -5.50 2.76
N ALA A 66 -3.30 -4.69 1.71
CA ALA A 66 -4.38 -4.28 0.82
C ALA A 66 -5.06 -5.49 0.16
N PHE A 67 -4.28 -6.49 -0.27
CA PHE A 67 -4.80 -7.71 -0.88
C PHE A 67 -5.59 -8.56 0.12
N SER A 68 -5.05 -8.78 1.33
CA SER A 68 -5.73 -9.55 2.38
C SER A 68 -7.04 -8.90 2.80
N VAL A 69 -7.03 -7.58 3.05
CA VAL A 69 -8.23 -6.83 3.43
C VAL A 69 -9.26 -6.81 2.29
N ALA A 70 -8.80 -6.68 1.03
CA ALA A 70 -9.69 -6.69 -0.13
C ALA A 70 -10.36 -8.06 -0.33
N ILE A 71 -9.64 -9.17 -0.14
CA ILE A 71 -10.22 -10.52 -0.21
C ILE A 71 -11.24 -10.72 0.91
N VAL A 72 -10.90 -10.38 2.16
CA VAL A 72 -11.83 -10.55 3.29
C VAL A 72 -13.10 -9.73 3.08
N LEU A 73 -12.98 -8.47 2.69
CA LEU A 73 -14.15 -7.62 2.44
C LEU A 73 -14.95 -8.07 1.21
N GLY A 74 -14.29 -8.50 0.14
CA GLY A 74 -14.95 -9.00 -1.07
C GLY A 74 -15.69 -10.33 -0.85
N LEU A 75 -15.14 -11.22 -0.02
CA LEU A 75 -15.83 -12.44 0.41
C LEU A 75 -17.05 -12.12 1.28
N ARG A 76 -16.96 -11.12 2.16
CA ARG A 76 -18.12 -10.69 2.97
C ARG A 76 -19.21 -10.04 2.13
N GLU A 77 -18.87 -9.26 1.11
CA GLU A 77 -19.88 -8.73 0.18
C GLU A 77 -20.57 -9.84 -0.61
N LYS A 78 -19.81 -10.80 -1.14
CA LYS A 78 -20.39 -11.96 -1.86
C LYS A 78 -21.29 -12.83 -0.99
N ALA A 79 -20.99 -12.97 0.30
CA ALA A 79 -21.82 -13.72 1.24
C ALA A 79 -23.11 -12.98 1.64
N LYS A 80 -23.20 -11.68 1.34
CA LYS A 80 -24.36 -10.83 1.66
C LYS A 80 -25.29 -10.63 0.45
N ALA A 81 -24.85 -11.01 -0.74
CA ALA A 81 -25.60 -11.03 -1.99
C ALA A 81 -26.26 -12.40 -2.20
#